data_AF-A0AA89I203-F1
#
_entry.id   AF-A0AA89I203-F1
#
_cell.length_a   1.000
_cell.length_b   1.000
_cell.length_c   1.000
_cell.angle_alpha   90.00
_cell.angle_beta   90.00
_cell.angle_gamma   90.00
#
_symmetry.space_group_name_H-M   'P 1'
#
loop_
_entity.id
_entity.type
_entity.pdbx_description
1 polymer ?
#
loop_
_entity_poly.entity_id
_entity_poly.type
_entity_poly.pdbx_seq_one_letter_code
_entity_poly.pdbx_strand_id
1 'polypeptide(L)'
;MKLYQALTQVTLNTNLVNDLPDFQITPILSQPLNFSPTQLYHYIDAVLKSGSRHDENNLLYVTDAIFITENYHFQQTEFAVSAESFEDRITLARKIVADLNRHVSVNLDLTHHVFQLIFVD
;
A
#
# COMPACT_ATOMS: atom_id res chain seq x y z
N MET A 1 -2.72 -5.57 12.35
CA MET A 1 -2.07 -5.98 11.08
C MET A 1 -1.29 -4.80 10.52
N LYS A 2 -0.31 -4.97 9.61
CA LYS A 2 0.33 -3.83 8.90
C LYS A 2 -0.51 -3.38 7.70
N LEU A 3 -0.42 -2.12 7.27
CA LEU A 3 -1.20 -1.60 6.15
C LEU A 3 -0.98 -2.39 4.86
N TYR A 4 0.27 -2.73 4.51
CA TYR A 4 0.53 -3.50 3.29
C TYR A 4 -0.11 -4.91 3.33
N GLN A 5 -0.22 -5.52 4.53
CA GLN A 5 -0.91 -6.80 4.72
C GLN A 5 -2.42 -6.63 4.54
N ALA A 6 -2.99 -5.53 5.05
CA ALA A 6 -4.39 -5.20 4.84
C ALA A 6 -4.71 -5.02 3.36
N LEU A 7 -3.91 -4.23 2.64
CA LEU A 7 -4.15 -3.94 1.22
C LEU A 7 -4.02 -5.16 0.31
N THR A 8 -3.22 -6.17 0.68
CA THR A 8 -3.11 -7.44 -0.05
C THR A 8 -4.23 -8.44 0.31
N GLN A 9 -4.82 -8.32 1.51
CA GLN A 9 -5.91 -9.18 1.98
C GLN A 9 -7.31 -8.63 1.67
N VAL A 10 -7.45 -7.31 1.52
CA VAL A 10 -8.69 -6.64 1.11
C VAL A 10 -8.76 -6.64 -0.42
N THR A 11 -8.76 -7.83 -1.01
CA THR A 11 -9.02 -8.04 -2.44
C THR A 11 -10.30 -8.86 -2.60
N LEU A 12 -11.17 -8.47 -3.53
CA LEU A 12 -12.37 -9.22 -3.92
C LEU A 12 -12.16 -9.63 -5.37
N ASN A 13 -12.22 -10.93 -5.65
CA ASN A 13 -11.97 -11.49 -6.99
C ASN A 13 -10.65 -10.99 -7.61
N THR A 14 -9.54 -11.05 -6.86
CA THR A 14 -8.18 -10.67 -7.30
C THR A 14 -7.97 -9.20 -7.69
N ASN A 15 -8.99 -8.34 -7.57
CA ASN A 15 -8.87 -6.89 -7.77
C ASN A 15 -8.92 -6.17 -6.41
N LEU A 16 -8.34 -4.96 -6.34
CA LEU A 16 -8.59 -4.07 -5.22
C LEU A 16 -10.09 -3.84 -5.13
N VAL A 17 -10.62 -3.84 -3.92
CA VAL A 17 -12.03 -3.54 -3.70
C VAL A 17 -12.45 -2.19 -4.31
N ASN A 18 -11.53 -1.22 -4.38
CA ASN A 18 -11.76 0.09 -4.99
C ASN A 18 -11.92 0.04 -6.53
N ASP A 19 -11.53 -1.05 -7.17
CA ASP A 19 -11.73 -1.29 -8.61
C ASP A 19 -13.06 -2.02 -8.90
N LEU A 20 -13.83 -2.34 -7.85
CA LEU A 20 -15.17 -2.88 -7.97
C LEU A 20 -16.20 -1.75 -7.77
N PRO A 21 -17.21 -1.63 -8.65
CA PRO A 21 -18.14 -0.49 -8.66
C PRO A 21 -18.99 -0.35 -7.39
N ASP A 22 -19.11 -1.40 -6.59
CA ASP A 22 -20.05 -1.48 -5.46
C ASP A 22 -19.41 -1.35 -4.07
N PHE A 23 -18.09 -1.18 -3.98
CA PHE A 23 -17.40 -1.11 -2.68
C PHE A 23 -16.39 0.05 -2.60
N GLN A 24 -16.31 0.69 -1.43
CA GLN A 24 -15.38 1.81 -1.18
C GLN A 24 -14.40 1.49 -0.04
N ILE A 25 -13.15 1.95 -0.18
CA ILE A 25 -12.17 1.93 0.91
C ILE A 25 -12.16 3.28 1.62
N THR A 26 -12.51 3.29 2.91
CA THR A 26 -12.50 4.50 3.75
C THR A 26 -11.42 4.38 4.83
N PRO A 27 -10.32 5.16 4.74
CA PRO A 27 -9.32 5.19 5.80
C PRO A 27 -9.81 6.05 6.98
N ILE A 28 -9.73 5.50 8.20
CA ILE A 28 -9.95 6.23 9.45
C ILE A 28 -8.58 6.49 10.06
N LEU A 29 -8.15 7.75 10.04
CA LEU A 29 -6.78 8.17 10.31
C LEU A 29 -6.67 8.97 11.61
N SER A 30 -5.75 8.58 12.49
CA SER A 30 -5.26 9.42 13.61
C SER A 30 -4.18 10.40 13.14
N GLN A 31 -3.34 9.96 12.20
CA GLN A 31 -2.29 10.74 11.53
C GLN A 31 -2.43 10.66 10.00
N PRO A 32 -2.10 11.74 9.26
CA PRO A 32 -2.20 11.73 7.80
C PRO A 32 -1.27 10.69 7.18
N LEU A 33 -1.70 10.12 6.04
CA LEU A 33 -0.82 9.31 5.20
C LEU A 33 -0.03 10.21 4.25
N ASN A 34 1.16 9.76 3.85
CA ASN A 34 1.91 10.39 2.77
C ASN A 34 1.28 10.09 1.41
N PHE A 35 0.66 8.91 1.26
CA PHE A 35 0.01 8.46 0.03
C PHE A 35 -1.39 7.91 0.29
N SER A 36 -2.27 8.02 -0.70
CA SER A 36 -3.58 7.39 -0.63
C SER A 36 -3.47 5.85 -0.57
N PRO A 37 -4.43 5.15 0.05
CA PRO A 37 -4.48 3.68 0.03
C PRO A 37 -4.41 3.08 -1.38
N THR A 38 -5.04 3.73 -2.37
CA THR A 38 -4.99 3.30 -3.78
C THR A 38 -3.57 3.37 -4.35
N GLN A 39 -2.83 4.46 -4.13
CA GLN A 39 -1.43 4.57 -4.59
C GLN A 39 -0.54 3.51 -3.95
N LEU A 40 -0.72 3.27 -2.65
CA LEU A 40 0.02 2.24 -1.91
C LEU A 40 -0.31 0.83 -2.40
N TYR A 41 -1.57 0.57 -2.77
CA TYR A 41 -1.94 -0.70 -3.36
C TYR A 41 -1.27 -0.92 -4.72
N HIS A 42 -1.35 0.03 -5.64
CA HIS A 42 -0.70 -0.13 -6.96
C HIS A 42 0.82 -0.27 -6.85
N TYR A 43 1.44 0.39 -5.87
CA TYR A 43 2.84 0.14 -5.54
C TYR A 43 3.08 -1.32 -5.16
N ILE A 44 2.29 -1.84 -4.20
CA ILE A 44 2.39 -3.23 -3.74
C ILE A 44 2.18 -4.20 -4.91
N ASP A 45 1.19 -3.96 -5.76
CA ASP A 45 0.88 -4.80 -6.93
C ASP A 45 2.02 -4.81 -7.97
N ALA A 46 2.77 -3.71 -8.09
CA ALA A 46 3.93 -3.62 -8.98
C ALA A 46 5.17 -4.39 -8.47
N VAL A 47 5.31 -4.56 -7.14
CA VAL A 47 6.53 -5.10 -6.53
C VAL A 47 6.35 -6.48 -5.88
N LEU A 48 5.13 -6.83 -5.50
CA LEU A 48 4.78 -8.12 -4.93
C LEU A 48 4.07 -8.99 -5.98
N LYS A 49 4.34 -10.29 -5.94
CA LYS A 49 3.72 -11.24 -6.86
C LYS A 49 2.27 -11.49 -6.46
N SER A 50 1.35 -11.07 -7.33
CA SER A 50 -0.10 -11.30 -7.16
C SER A 50 -0.41 -12.80 -7.00
N GLY A 51 -1.36 -13.12 -6.11
CA GLY A 51 -1.77 -14.49 -5.78
C GLY A 51 -0.74 -15.33 -5.00
N SER A 52 0.45 -14.81 -4.71
CA SER A 52 1.45 -15.51 -3.89
C SER A 52 1.21 -15.27 -2.41
N ARG A 53 1.58 -16.22 -1.56
CA ARG A 53 1.46 -16.04 -0.12
C ARG A 53 2.41 -14.93 0.34
N HIS A 54 2.07 -14.29 1.45
CA HIS A 54 2.87 -13.21 2.00
C HIS A 54 4.32 -13.63 2.34
N ASP A 55 4.51 -14.86 2.80
CA ASP A 55 5.83 -15.45 3.10
C ASP A 55 6.68 -15.76 1.85
N GLU A 56 6.08 -15.75 0.66
CA GLU A 56 6.75 -16.01 -0.63
C GLU A 56 7.17 -14.72 -1.35
N ASN A 57 6.70 -13.57 -0.86
CA ASN A 57 6.99 -12.26 -1.42
C ASN A 57 8.27 -11.65 -0.82
N ASN A 58 9.02 -10.90 -1.62
CA ASN A 58 10.18 -10.17 -1.10
C ASN A 58 9.72 -8.94 -0.31
N LEU A 59 9.59 -9.12 1.01
CA LEU A 59 9.08 -8.09 1.91
C LEU A 59 9.98 -6.86 2.05
N LEU A 60 11.23 -6.92 1.54
CA LEU A 60 12.11 -5.77 1.54
C LEU A 60 11.53 -4.58 0.76
N TYR A 61 10.66 -4.83 -0.24
CA TYR A 61 9.93 -3.79 -0.95
C TYR A 61 8.88 -3.06 -0.09
N VAL A 62 8.51 -3.55 1.09
CA VAL A 62 7.56 -2.87 1.97
C VAL A 62 8.14 -2.55 3.35
N THR A 63 9.33 -3.05 3.67
CA THR A 63 9.96 -2.84 4.98
C THR A 63 11.29 -2.08 4.94
N ASP A 64 11.97 -2.00 3.80
CA ASP A 64 13.34 -1.45 3.71
C ASP A 64 13.45 -0.34 2.66
N ALA A 65 13.63 0.90 3.13
CA ALA A 65 13.72 2.06 2.25
C ALA A 65 15.01 2.08 1.40
N ILE A 66 16.11 1.53 1.90
CA ILE A 66 17.38 1.46 1.14
C ILE A 66 17.20 0.47 0.00
N PHE A 67 16.65 -0.71 0.30
CA PHE A 67 16.37 -1.72 -0.70
C PHE A 67 15.45 -1.19 -1.80
N ILE A 68 14.37 -0.50 -1.45
CA ILE A 68 13.47 0.14 -2.42
C ILE A 68 14.22 1.16 -3.28
N THR A 69 15.04 2.02 -2.67
CA THR A 69 15.81 3.05 -3.40
C THR A 69 16.72 2.45 -4.48
N GLU A 70 17.33 1.31 -4.19
CA GLU A 70 18.29 0.66 -5.10
C GLU A 70 17.63 -0.25 -6.14
N ASN A 71 16.47 -0.85 -5.82
CA ASN A 71 15.90 -1.94 -6.63
C ASN A 71 14.56 -1.60 -7.28
N TYR A 72 13.87 -0.54 -6.86
CA TYR A 72 12.58 -0.16 -7.42
C TYR A 72 12.72 0.66 -8.70
N HIS A 73 11.91 0.33 -9.72
CA HIS A 73 11.83 1.12 -10.95
C HIS A 73 10.85 2.28 -10.77
N PHE A 74 11.34 3.43 -10.29
CA PHE A 74 10.54 4.63 -9.98
C PHE A 74 9.75 5.21 -11.17
N GLN A 75 10.01 4.78 -12.40
CA GLN A 75 9.27 5.19 -13.60
C GLN A 75 7.98 4.37 -13.83
N GLN A 76 7.69 3.34 -13.03
CA GLN A 76 6.58 2.41 -13.26
C GLN A 76 5.27 2.79 -12.58
N THR A 77 5.27 3.69 -11.58
CA THR A 77 4.03 4.14 -10.91
C THR A 77 3.87 5.65 -10.98
N GLU A 78 2.63 6.10 -11.16
CA GLU A 78 2.28 7.51 -11.41
C GLU A 78 2.78 8.46 -10.31
N PHE A 79 2.83 8.01 -9.06
CA PHE A 79 3.32 8.82 -7.93
C PHE A 79 4.84 8.78 -7.74
N ALA A 80 5.55 7.85 -8.38
CA ALA A 80 6.99 7.70 -8.28
C ALA A 80 7.77 8.40 -9.41
N VAL A 81 7.08 8.75 -10.50
CA VAL A 81 7.66 9.45 -11.67
C VAL A 81 8.30 10.79 -11.28
N SER A 82 7.84 11.42 -10.19
CA SER A 82 8.38 12.71 -9.71
C SER A 82 9.70 12.58 -8.94
N ALA A 83 10.18 11.37 -8.63
CA ALA A 83 11.44 11.15 -7.91
C ALA A 83 12.65 11.04 -8.87
N GLU A 84 13.06 12.17 -9.44
CA GLU A 84 14.13 12.22 -10.44
C GLU A 84 15.52 11.99 -9.84
N SER A 85 15.80 12.62 -8.69
CA SER A 85 17.10 12.52 -8.02
C SER A 85 17.19 11.34 -7.04
N PHE A 86 18.41 10.96 -6.67
CA PHE A 86 18.63 9.92 -5.66
C PHE A 86 18.04 10.30 -4.29
N GLU A 87 18.17 11.57 -3.88
CA GLU A 87 17.59 12.06 -2.62
C GLU A 87 16.06 12.01 -2.63
N ASP A 88 15.44 12.31 -3.77
CA ASP A 88 13.98 12.20 -3.92
C ASP A 88 13.53 10.74 -3.80
N ARG A 89 14.29 9.80 -4.37
CA ARG A 89 14.00 8.36 -4.27
C ARG A 89 14.13 7.84 -2.85
N ILE A 90 15.16 8.25 -2.11
CA ILE A 90 15.29 7.92 -0.68
C ILE A 90 14.10 8.46 0.09
N THR A 91 13.76 9.74 -0.14
CA THR A 91 12.66 10.40 0.55
C THR A 91 11.33 9.70 0.27
N LEU A 92 11.09 9.35 -1.00
CA LEU A 92 9.89 8.61 -1.42
C LEU A 92 9.84 7.22 -0.78
N ALA A 93 10.93 6.46 -0.85
CA ALA A 93 11.03 5.12 -0.25
C ALA A 93 10.77 5.13 1.26
N ARG A 94 11.32 6.12 1.98
CA ARG A 94 11.06 6.31 3.42
C ARG A 94 9.59 6.56 3.71
N LYS A 95 8.92 7.40 2.91
CA LYS A 95 7.48 7.68 3.07
C LYS A 95 6.63 6.45 2.78
N ILE A 96 6.98 5.66 1.75
CA ILE A 96 6.31 4.39 1.43
C ILE A 96 6.40 3.44 2.62
N VAL A 97 7.62 3.19 3.12
CA VAL A 97 7.85 2.31 4.27
C VAL A 97 7.13 2.81 5.51
N ALA A 98 7.14 4.13 5.76
CA ALA A 98 6.45 4.75 6.88
C ALA A 98 4.94 4.45 6.84
N ASP A 99 4.28 4.67 5.70
CA ASP A 99 2.85 4.41 5.56
C ASP A 99 2.52 2.91 5.59
N LEU A 100 3.23 2.09 4.82
CA LEU A 100 2.97 0.65 4.69
C LEU A 100 3.14 -0.12 6.01
N ASN A 101 4.03 0.35 6.89
CA ASN A 101 4.27 -0.26 8.18
C ASN A 101 3.41 0.30 9.32
N ARG A 102 2.44 1.18 9.04
CA ARG A 102 1.44 1.59 10.04
C ARG A 102 0.57 0.40 10.42
N HIS A 103 0.16 0.36 11.68
CA HIS A 103 -0.74 -0.68 12.16
C HIS A 103 -2.19 -0.31 11.84
N VAL A 104 -2.91 -1.28 11.30
CA VAL A 104 -4.32 -1.14 10.93
C VAL A 104 -5.14 -2.34 11.38
N SER A 105 -6.42 -2.09 11.56
CA SER A 105 -7.49 -3.08 11.62
C SER A 105 -8.40 -2.88 10.41
N VAL A 106 -8.88 -3.97 9.83
CA VAL A 106 -9.85 -3.95 8.72
C VAL A 106 -11.22 -4.23 9.29
N ASN A 107 -12.18 -3.36 9.00
CA ASN A 107 -13.59 -3.59 9.30
C ASN A 107 -14.40 -3.64 8.00
N LEU A 108 -15.36 -4.56 7.93
CA LEU A 108 -16.27 -4.69 6.80
C LEU A 108 -17.65 -4.22 7.24
N ASP A 109 -18.08 -3.08 6.73
CA ASP A 109 -19.44 -2.59 6.89
C ASP A 109 -20.30 -3.10 5.74
N LEU A 110 -20.96 -4.23 5.96
CA LEU A 110 -21.86 -4.87 5.00
C LEU A 110 -23.13 -4.05 4.72
N THR A 111 -23.50 -3.12 5.61
CA THR A 111 -24.71 -2.30 5.43
C THR A 111 -24.45 -1.20 4.41
N HIS A 112 -23.26 -0.62 4.46
CA HIS A 112 -22.85 0.46 3.57
C HIS A 112 -21.94 0.01 2.42
N HIS A 113 -21.59 -1.29 2.35
CA HIS A 113 -20.64 -1.86 1.39
C HIS A 113 -19.27 -1.14 1.44
N VAL A 114 -18.77 -0.88 2.65
CA VAL A 114 -17.51 -0.16 2.88
C VAL A 114 -16.50 -1.05 3.58
N PHE A 115 -15.28 -1.06 3.07
CA PHE A 115 -14.11 -1.56 3.80
C PHE A 115 -13.43 -0.40 4.50
N GLN A 116 -13.38 -0.47 5.82
CA GLN A 116 -12.75 0.56 6.64
C GLN A 116 -11.34 0.10 7.03
N LEU A 117 -10.34 0.93 6.69
CA LEU A 117 -8.98 0.77 7.19
C LEU A 117 -8.84 1.65 8.43
N ILE A 118 -8.91 1.04 9.60
CA ILE A 118 -8.85 1.73 10.90
C ILE A 118 -7.42 1.71 11.37
N PHE A 119 -6.75 2.86 11.36
CA PHE A 119 -5.38 3.01 11.81
C PHE A 119 -5.33 3.09 13.34
N VAL A 120 -4.40 2.35 13.96
CA VAL A 120 -4.30 2.18 15.43
C VAL A 120 -3.01 2.78 16.01
N ASP A 121 -2.37 3.65 15.25
CA ASP A 121 -1.17 4.40 15.65
C ASP A 121 -1.48 5.75 16.31
#